data_AF-A0A933BWT9-F1
#
_entry.id   AF-A0A933BWT9-F1
#
_cell.length_a   1.000
_cell.length_b   1.000
_cell.length_c   1.000
_cell.angle_alpha   90.00
_cell.angle_beta   90.00
_cell.angle_gamma   90.00
#
_symmetry.space_group_name_H-M   'P 1'
#
loop_
_entity.id
_entity.type
_entity.pdbx_description
1 polymer ?
#
loop_
_entity_poly.entity_id
_entity_poly.type
_entity_poly.pdbx_seq_one_letter_code
_entity_poly.pdbx_strand_id
1 'polypeptide(L)'
;LIGAVLLPGAKAPNLVRREDLARMKHGSVVVDVAVDQGGCVETIRPTTHEDPIYVVDGVIHYGVANMPGAVPRTSTLALANATFPYALTLANKGWRRACRDDRALALGVNVVGGKITYPGVAEAFDLPYTPVEELL
;
A
#
# COMPACT_ATOMS: atom_id res chain seq x y z
N LEU A 1 3.21 7.63 -19.23
CA LEU A 1 4.03 6.83 -18.29
C LEU A 1 3.11 6.26 -17.23
N ILE A 2 3.26 4.98 -16.89
CA ILE A 2 2.56 4.37 -15.74
C ILE A 2 3.62 3.90 -14.74
N GLY A 3 3.65 4.52 -13.56
CA GLY A 3 4.46 4.12 -12.43
C GLY A 3 3.77 2.98 -11.68
N ALA A 4 4.41 1.82 -11.61
CA ALA A 4 3.85 0.61 -11.00
C ALA A 4 4.88 -0.12 -10.13
N VAL A 5 5.86 0.62 -9.59
CA VAL A 5 6.90 0.06 -8.73
C VAL A 5 6.42 0.03 -7.29
N LEU A 6 6.39 -1.16 -6.70
CA LEU A 6 5.91 -1.40 -5.35
C LEU A 6 6.98 -2.14 -4.55
N LEU A 7 7.33 -1.63 -3.38
CA LEU A 7 8.16 -2.33 -2.40
C LEU A 7 7.26 -2.70 -1.22
N PRO A 8 6.97 -4.00 -0.98
CA PRO A 8 6.12 -4.40 0.14
C PRO A 8 6.64 -3.85 1.48
N GLY A 9 5.83 -3.05 2.16
CA GLY A 9 6.15 -2.50 3.49
C GLY A 9 7.13 -1.34 3.51
N ALA A 10 7.54 -0.78 2.36
CA ALA A 10 8.49 0.33 2.29
C ALA A 10 8.01 1.43 1.32
N LYS A 11 8.58 2.63 1.48
CA LYS A 11 8.32 3.74 0.55
C LYS A 11 8.90 3.41 -0.84
N ALA A 12 8.12 3.66 -1.89
CA ALA A 12 8.61 3.48 -3.26
C ALA A 12 9.77 4.44 -3.56
N PRO A 13 10.82 4.00 -4.28
CA PRO A 13 11.91 4.87 -4.67
C PRO A 13 11.48 5.79 -5.81
N ASN A 14 11.97 7.04 -5.80
CA ASN A 14 11.78 7.97 -6.91
C ASN A 14 12.65 7.54 -8.09
N LEU A 15 12.05 6.89 -9.08
CA LEU A 15 12.71 6.42 -10.30
C LEU A 15 12.68 7.45 -11.43
N VAL A 16 11.67 8.31 -11.44
CA VAL A 16 11.56 9.43 -12.38
C VAL A 16 11.75 10.70 -11.60
N ARG A 17 12.81 11.45 -11.91
CA ARG A 17 13.14 12.71 -11.27
C ARG A 17 12.40 13.86 -11.93
N ARG A 18 12.29 15.00 -11.25
CA ARG A 18 11.70 16.21 -11.85
C ARG A 18 12.39 16.59 -13.17
N GLU A 19 13.72 16.46 -13.23
CA GLU A 19 14.51 16.75 -14.44
C GLU A 19 14.16 15.87 -15.64
N ASP A 20 13.66 14.65 -15.41
CA ASP A 20 13.22 13.76 -16.48
C ASP A 20 11.93 14.25 -17.16
N LEU A 21 11.11 15.08 -16.48
CA LEU A 21 9.88 15.63 -17.05
C LEU A 21 10.15 16.54 -18.26
N ALA A 22 11.27 17.28 -18.26
CA ALA A 22 11.65 18.15 -19.36
C ALA A 22 11.90 17.38 -20.68
N ARG A 23 12.15 16.07 -20.58
CA ARG A 23 12.35 15.17 -21.72
C ARG A 23 11.04 14.58 -22.24
N MET A 24 9.95 14.76 -21.50
CA MET A 24 8.63 14.31 -21.89
C MET A 24 7.98 15.28 -22.88
N LYS A 25 7.12 14.74 -23.76
CA LYS A 25 6.34 15.58 -24.67
C LYS A 25 5.32 16.39 -23.86
N HIS A 26 5.11 17.65 -24.22
CA HIS A 26 4.04 18.46 -23.63
C HIS A 26 2.67 17.77 -23.83
N GLY A 27 1.84 17.77 -22.79
CA GLY A 27 0.57 17.05 -22.75
C GLY A 27 0.69 15.56 -22.46
N SER A 28 1.89 15.03 -22.22
CA SER A 28 2.06 13.65 -21.75
C SER A 28 1.36 13.43 -20.41
N VAL A 29 0.97 12.19 -20.15
CA VAL A 29 0.32 11.79 -18.89
C VAL A 29 1.24 10.85 -18.09
N VAL A 30 1.36 11.12 -16.80
CA VAL A 30 1.95 10.25 -15.78
C VAL A 30 0.81 9.75 -14.89
N VAL A 31 0.66 8.43 -14.80
CA VAL A 31 -0.22 7.76 -13.84
C VAL A 31 0.66 7.03 -12.85
N ASP A 32 0.56 7.32 -11.56
CA ASP A 32 1.37 6.62 -10.55
C ASP A 32 0.49 5.78 -9.63
N VAL A 33 0.56 4.45 -9.81
CA VAL A 33 -0.15 3.47 -8.99
C VAL A 33 0.52 3.30 -7.63
N ALA A 34 1.81 3.64 -7.51
CA ALA A 34 2.55 3.56 -6.25
C ALA A 34 2.29 4.76 -5.33
N VAL A 35 1.41 5.69 -5.72
CA VAL A 35 1.10 6.91 -4.97
C VAL A 35 0.64 6.64 -3.54
N ASP A 36 -0.02 5.50 -3.29
CA ASP A 36 -0.45 5.03 -1.96
C ASP A 36 0.74 4.82 -1.00
N GLN A 37 1.95 4.63 -1.52
CA GLN A 37 3.21 4.47 -0.76
C GLN A 37 4.19 5.61 -1.00
N GLY A 38 3.70 6.78 -1.43
CA GLY A 38 4.51 7.97 -1.71
C GLY A 38 4.91 8.16 -3.17
N GLY A 39 4.62 7.19 -4.05
CA GLY A 39 4.86 7.28 -5.48
C GLY A 39 6.29 6.97 -5.93
N CYS A 40 6.46 6.67 -7.21
CA CYS A 40 7.75 6.38 -7.83
C CYS A 40 8.23 7.51 -8.78
N VAL A 41 7.43 8.56 -8.94
CA VAL A 41 7.78 9.78 -9.68
C VAL A 41 7.94 10.94 -8.68
N GLU A 42 9.09 11.61 -8.66
CA GLU A 42 9.43 12.63 -7.66
C GLU A 42 8.41 13.78 -7.55
N THR A 43 7.78 14.14 -8.67
CA THR A 43 6.79 15.21 -8.78
C THR A 43 5.35 14.75 -8.49
N ILE A 44 5.15 13.46 -8.18
CA ILE A 44 3.83 12.94 -7.84
C ILE A 44 3.40 13.37 -6.44
N ARG A 45 2.11 13.69 -6.28
CA ARG A 45 1.45 13.84 -4.99
C ARG A 45 0.09 13.12 -5.02
N PRO A 46 -0.39 12.61 -3.88
CA PRO A 46 -1.73 12.06 -3.79
C PRO A 46 -2.79 13.07 -4.22
N THR A 47 -3.75 12.60 -4.99
CA THR A 47 -4.94 13.31 -5.47
C THR A 47 -6.19 12.50 -5.09
N THR A 48 -7.37 13.05 -5.35
CA THR A 48 -8.65 12.41 -5.01
C THR A 48 -9.44 12.06 -6.25
N HIS A 49 -10.49 11.25 -6.13
CA HIS A 49 -11.38 10.99 -7.26
C HIS A 49 -12.13 12.25 -7.74
N GLU A 50 -12.32 13.25 -6.88
CA GLU A 50 -12.97 14.52 -7.23
C GLU A 50 -12.05 15.49 -7.97
N ASP A 51 -10.78 15.53 -7.57
CA ASP A 51 -9.72 16.32 -8.22
C ASP A 51 -8.53 15.40 -8.55
N PRO A 52 -8.60 14.65 -9.67
CA PRO A 52 -7.73 13.51 -9.94
C PRO A 52 -6.42 13.85 -10.63
N ILE A 53 -6.28 15.07 -11.15
CA ILE A 53 -5.13 15.46 -11.96
C ILE A 53 -4.60 16.85 -11.62
N TYR A 54 -3.32 17.06 -11.89
CA TYR A 54 -2.69 18.38 -11.94
C TYR A 54 -1.59 18.38 -13.00
N VAL A 55 -1.03 19.56 -13.29
CA VAL A 55 0.00 19.71 -14.33
C VAL A 55 1.30 20.19 -13.72
N VAL A 56 2.42 19.57 -14.10
CA VAL A 56 3.78 19.99 -13.76
C VAL A 56 4.60 19.99 -15.04
N ASP A 57 5.23 21.12 -15.38
CA ASP A 57 6.08 21.28 -16.57
C ASP A 57 5.41 20.82 -17.88
N GLY A 58 4.09 21.03 -17.98
CA GLY A 58 3.29 20.62 -19.14
C GLY A 58 2.94 19.13 -19.20
N VAL A 59 3.25 18.37 -18.15
CA VAL A 59 2.93 16.95 -17.99
C VAL A 59 1.79 16.77 -17.00
N ILE A 60 0.73 16.08 -17.41
CA ILE A 60 -0.44 15.78 -16.60
C ILE A 60 -0.10 14.65 -15.63
N HIS A 61 -0.31 14.85 -14.34
CA HIS A 61 -0.09 13.88 -13.29
C HIS A 61 -1.44 13.39 -12.76
N TYR A 62 -1.65 12.08 -12.77
CA TYR A 62 -2.75 11.39 -12.14
C TYR A 62 -2.21 10.56 -10.98
N GLY A 63 -2.56 10.93 -9.75
CA GLY A 63 -2.02 10.33 -8.53
C GLY A 63 -3.14 9.94 -7.57
N VAL A 64 -4.26 9.42 -8.08
CA VAL A 64 -5.42 9.11 -7.23
C VAL A 64 -5.07 7.93 -6.34
N ALA A 65 -5.12 8.16 -5.03
CA ALA A 65 -4.96 7.11 -4.04
C ALA A 65 -6.19 6.19 -4.03
N ASN A 66 -6.02 4.93 -3.60
CA ASN A 66 -7.13 3.98 -3.52
C ASN A 66 -7.92 3.86 -4.86
N MET A 67 -7.21 3.68 -5.97
CA MET A 67 -7.82 3.52 -7.30
C MET A 67 -8.87 2.39 -7.37
N PRO A 68 -8.71 1.22 -6.69
CA PRO A 68 -9.74 0.18 -6.68
C PRO A 68 -11.10 0.63 -6.12
N GLY A 69 -11.13 1.71 -5.34
CA GLY A 69 -12.35 2.30 -4.80
C GLY A 69 -13.32 2.82 -5.89
N ALA A 70 -12.82 3.18 -7.08
CA ALA A 70 -13.66 3.62 -8.19
C ALA A 70 -14.47 2.48 -8.83
N VAL A 71 -14.09 1.23 -8.60
CA VAL A 71 -14.74 0.03 -9.18
C VAL A 71 -15.22 -0.94 -8.09
N PRO A 72 -16.07 -0.48 -7.17
CA PRO A 72 -16.35 -1.18 -5.90
C PRO A 72 -16.94 -2.58 -6.11
N ARG A 73 -17.78 -2.79 -7.13
CA ARG A 73 -18.34 -4.12 -7.43
C ARG A 73 -17.24 -5.14 -7.70
N THR A 74 -16.25 -4.77 -8.49
CA THR A 74 -15.15 -5.67 -8.88
C THR A 74 -14.13 -5.80 -7.77
N SER A 75 -13.69 -4.68 -7.18
CA SER A 75 -12.66 -4.68 -6.15
C SER A 75 -13.13 -5.33 -4.84
N THR A 76 -14.39 -5.16 -4.45
CA THR A 76 -14.97 -5.84 -3.28
C THR A 76 -14.94 -7.35 -3.45
N LEU A 77 -15.40 -7.86 -4.59
CA LEU A 77 -15.40 -9.30 -4.86
C LEU A 77 -13.97 -9.85 -4.91
N ALA A 78 -13.04 -9.13 -5.53
CA ALA A 78 -11.64 -9.54 -5.60
C ALA A 78 -11.00 -9.61 -4.21
N LEU A 79 -11.18 -8.57 -3.38
CA LEU A 79 -10.65 -8.53 -2.01
C LEU A 79 -11.30 -9.62 -1.15
N ALA A 80 -12.62 -9.71 -1.16
CA ALA A 80 -13.36 -10.69 -0.36
C ALA A 80 -12.93 -12.12 -0.71
N ASN A 81 -12.80 -12.47 -1.99
CA ASN A 81 -12.35 -13.81 -2.39
C ASN A 81 -10.95 -14.16 -1.85
N ALA A 82 -10.04 -13.17 -1.77
CA ALA A 82 -8.71 -13.37 -1.19
C ALA A 82 -8.73 -13.45 0.34
N THR A 83 -9.58 -12.67 1.02
CA THR A 83 -9.58 -12.56 2.48
C THR A 83 -10.54 -13.52 3.18
N PHE A 84 -11.54 -14.06 2.49
CA PHE A 84 -12.60 -14.87 3.09
C PHE A 84 -12.10 -16.13 3.81
N PRO A 85 -11.14 -16.92 3.27
CA PRO A 85 -10.60 -18.08 3.98
C PRO A 85 -9.94 -17.72 5.33
N TYR A 86 -9.23 -16.59 5.36
CA TYR A 86 -8.60 -16.05 6.57
C TYR A 86 -9.64 -15.59 7.59
N ALA A 87 -10.66 -14.85 7.14
CA ALA A 87 -11.75 -14.39 8.00
C ALA A 87 -12.49 -15.56 8.65
N LEU A 88 -12.78 -16.62 7.90
CA LEU A 88 -13.45 -17.82 8.41
C LEU A 88 -12.58 -18.57 9.43
N THR A 89 -11.26 -18.66 9.17
CA THR A 89 -10.32 -19.30 10.10
C THR A 89 -10.23 -18.54 11.42
N LEU A 90 -10.16 -17.20 11.35
CA LEU A 90 -10.16 -16.33 12.53
C LEU A 90 -11.47 -16.47 13.31
N ALA A 91 -12.63 -16.49 12.63
CA ALA A 91 -13.94 -16.62 13.27
C ALA A 91 -14.09 -17.96 14.00
N ASN A 92 -13.64 -19.06 13.40
CA ASN A 92 -13.82 -20.40 13.98
C ASN A 92 -12.82 -20.74 15.09
N LYS A 93 -11.57 -20.24 15.00
CA LYS A 93 -10.48 -20.65 15.90
C LYS A 93 -10.08 -19.56 16.91
N GLY A 94 -10.49 -18.31 16.68
CA GLY A 94 -9.89 -17.14 17.31
C GLY A 94 -8.48 -16.86 16.78
N TRP A 95 -8.00 -15.63 16.97
CA TRP A 95 -6.77 -15.16 16.34
C TRP A 95 -5.50 -15.92 16.78
N ARG A 96 -5.36 -16.26 18.07
CA ARG A 96 -4.16 -16.94 18.60
C ARG A 96 -3.95 -18.29 17.93
N ARG A 97 -4.97 -19.15 17.97
CA ARG A 97 -4.91 -20.48 17.35
C ARG A 97 -4.81 -20.37 15.83
N ALA A 98 -5.55 -19.46 15.20
CA ALA A 98 -5.46 -19.25 13.76
C ALA A 98 -4.02 -18.86 13.32
N CYS A 99 -3.36 -17.96 14.04
CA CYS A 99 -1.98 -17.55 13.73
C CYS A 99 -0.94 -18.62 14.09
N ARG A 100 -1.16 -19.43 15.12
CA ARG A 100 -0.29 -20.60 15.39
C ARG A 100 -0.38 -21.66 14.28
N ASP A 101 -1.59 -21.87 13.74
CA ASP A 101 -1.85 -22.85 12.69
C ASP A 101 -1.45 -22.35 11.29
N ASP A 102 -1.46 -21.04 11.05
CA ASP A 102 -1.19 -20.41 9.75
C ASP A 102 -0.14 -19.30 9.86
N ARG A 103 1.05 -19.57 9.31
CA ARG A 103 2.16 -18.62 9.30
C ARG A 103 1.85 -17.34 8.53
N ALA A 104 1.07 -17.41 7.45
CA ALA A 104 0.71 -16.22 6.67
C ALA A 104 -0.16 -15.27 7.51
N LEU A 105 -1.09 -15.80 8.31
CA LEU A 105 -1.85 -15.01 9.27
C LEU A 105 -0.96 -14.39 10.35
N ALA A 106 -0.03 -15.17 10.92
CA ALA A 106 0.88 -14.67 11.94
C ALA A 106 1.71 -13.47 11.45
N LEU A 107 2.18 -13.50 10.20
CA LEU A 107 2.92 -12.39 9.59
C LEU A 107 2.07 -11.11 9.42
N GLY A 108 0.74 -11.24 9.40
CA GLY A 108 -0.19 -10.11 9.32
C GLY A 108 -0.49 -9.43 10.65
N VAL A 109 -0.05 -9.99 11.79
CA VAL A 109 -0.32 -9.41 13.11
C VAL A 109 0.60 -8.21 13.35
N ASN A 110 -0.01 -7.04 13.54
CA ASN A 110 0.72 -5.78 13.72
C ASN A 110 0.88 -5.38 15.19
N VAL A 111 -0.15 -5.57 16.01
CA VAL A 111 -0.18 -5.15 17.41
C VAL A 111 -0.92 -6.17 18.26
N VAL A 112 -0.34 -6.54 19.41
CA VAL A 112 -0.98 -7.40 20.41
C VAL A 112 -0.74 -6.83 21.80
N GLY A 113 -1.82 -6.53 22.53
CA GLY A 113 -1.72 -6.11 23.94
C GLY A 113 -0.83 -4.89 24.17
N GLY A 114 -0.80 -3.95 23.21
CA GLY A 114 0.05 -2.75 23.26
C GLY A 114 1.49 -2.95 22.77
N LYS A 115 1.88 -4.16 22.36
CA LYS A 115 3.21 -4.46 21.78
C LYS A 115 3.13 -4.49 20.26
N ILE A 116 4.13 -3.93 19.59
CA ILE A 116 4.27 -3.96 18.13
C ILE A 116 4.93 -5.28 17.72
N THR A 117 4.28 -6.02 16.82
CA THR A 117 4.75 -7.32 16.32
C THR A 117 5.11 -7.32 14.85
N TYR A 118 4.96 -6.19 14.16
CA TYR A 118 5.35 -6.03 12.76
C TYR A 118 6.63 -5.17 12.67
N PRO A 119 7.77 -5.71 12.18
CA PRO A 119 9.05 -5.00 12.17
C PRO A 119 9.01 -3.65 11.46
N GLY A 120 8.31 -3.55 10.33
CA GLY A 120 8.25 -2.31 9.55
C GLY A 120 7.54 -1.16 10.28
N VAL A 121 6.58 -1.47 11.15
CA VAL A 121 5.92 -0.46 11.99
C VAL A 121 6.83 -0.05 13.14
N ALA A 122 7.53 -1.00 13.76
CA ALA A 122 8.49 -0.70 14.82
C ALA A 122 9.61 0.23 14.32
N GLU A 123 10.18 -0.07 13.15
CA GLU A 123 11.21 0.75 12.50
C GLU A 123 10.70 2.14 12.10
N ALA A 124 9.51 2.21 11.46
CA ALA A 124 8.96 3.48 10.98
C ALA A 124 8.67 4.50 12.10
N PHE A 125 8.40 4.01 13.32
CA PHE A 125 8.04 4.85 14.47
C PHE A 125 9.05 4.83 15.62
N ASP A 126 10.21 4.18 15.44
CA ASP A 126 11.25 3.99 16.47
C ASP A 126 10.69 3.41 17.79
N LEU A 127 9.88 2.35 17.66
CA LEU A 127 9.19 1.69 18.78
C LEU A 127 9.77 0.29 19.06
N PRO A 128 9.66 -0.23 20.30
CA PRO A 128 10.10 -1.59 20.62
C PRO A 128 9.35 -2.64 19.80
N TYR A 129 10.11 -3.54 19.17
CA TYR A 129 9.59 -4.72 18.46
C TYR A 129 9.52 -5.93 19.40
N THR A 130 8.43 -6.69 19.34
CA THR A 130 8.29 -8.00 20.00
C THR A 130 7.86 -9.05 18.98
N PRO A 131 8.58 -10.17 18.81
CA PRO A 131 8.15 -11.25 17.93
C PRO A 131 6.74 -11.74 18.28
N VAL A 132 5.89 -11.95 17.27
CA VAL A 132 4.50 -12.37 17.47
C VAL A 132 4.43 -13.72 18.18
N GLU A 133 5.42 -14.58 17.99
CA GLU A 133 5.54 -15.92 18.57
C GLU A 133 5.60 -15.90 20.10
N GLU A 134 6.14 -14.84 20.71
CA GLU A 134 6.18 -14.68 22.17
C GLU A 134 4.80 -14.36 22.76
N LEU A 135 3.84 -13.95 21.92
CA LEU A 135 2.51 -13.47 22.32
C LEU A 135 1.37 -14.40 21.88
N LEU A 136 1.71 -15.42 21.08
CA LEU A 136 0.76 -16.39 20.54
C LEU A 136 0.41 -17.48 21.52
#